data_AF-A0AAE3DZM0-F1
#
_entry.id   AF-A0AAE3DZM0-F1
#
_cell.length_a   1.000
_cell.length_b   1.000
_cell.length_c   1.000
_cell.angle_alpha   90.00
_cell.angle_beta   90.00
_cell.angle_gamma   90.00
#
_symmetry.space_group_name_H-M   'P 1'
#
loop_
_entity.id
_entity.type
_entity.pdbx_description
1 polymer ?
#
loop_
_entity_poly.entity_id
_entity_poly.type
_entity_poly.pdbx_seq_one_letter_code
_entity_poly.pdbx_strand_id
1 'polypeptide(L)'
;MSEKYCKFAYSSEFGFSVPRSNKFFNQSGADSTLSFEIDGYIFTRRLSLKISVKENSLFSLWSPFKGIKVETTLIPIEGGHIRRHKVTSDYDCIARDAGFSVSCVDGAECTSFESNGVVTVKNNFSFCSVESTTGGTPEVVSFHPNTSLVYQKTATPFVSYKIKKGITELETIVKY
;
A
#
# COMPACT_ATOMS: atom_id res chain seq x y z
N MET A 1 -16.13 7.53 4.61
CA MET A 1 -16.22 7.95 3.18
C MET A 1 -14.85 8.23 2.53
N SER A 2 -13.72 7.80 3.11
CA SER A 2 -12.38 8.13 2.56
C SER A 2 -11.82 7.07 1.60
N GLU A 3 -12.04 5.77 1.88
CA GLU A 3 -11.36 4.67 1.16
C GLU A 3 -11.64 4.58 -0.35
N LYS A 4 -12.82 5.00 -0.81
CA LYS A 4 -13.16 5.02 -2.25
C LYS A 4 -12.30 6.01 -3.06
N TYR A 5 -11.64 6.97 -2.40
CA TYR A 5 -10.91 8.05 -3.07
C TYR A 5 -9.46 8.22 -2.58
N CYS A 6 -8.96 7.34 -1.72
CA CYS A 6 -7.64 7.51 -1.08
C CYS A 6 -6.63 6.38 -1.36
N LYS A 7 -7.00 5.36 -2.13
CA LYS A 7 -6.03 4.41 -2.70
C LYS A 7 -5.27 5.04 -3.88
N PHE A 8 -4.08 4.53 -4.16
CA PHE A 8 -3.25 4.99 -5.28
C PHE A 8 -3.76 4.49 -6.63
N ALA A 9 -4.31 3.29 -6.68
CA ALA A 9 -4.92 2.71 -7.87
C ALA A 9 -6.10 1.79 -7.47
N TYR A 10 -7.07 1.67 -8.38
CA TYR A 10 -8.23 0.78 -8.25
C TYR A 10 -8.23 -0.21 -9.43
N SER A 11 -8.67 -1.43 -9.16
CA SER A 11 -8.82 -2.48 -10.17
C SER A 11 -10.13 -3.21 -9.92
N SER A 12 -10.89 -3.49 -10.98
CA SER A 12 -12.07 -4.33 -10.89
C SER A 12 -11.71 -5.78 -10.54
N GLU A 13 -10.50 -6.23 -10.85
CA GLU A 13 -10.02 -7.58 -10.54
C GLU A 13 -9.77 -7.76 -9.03
N PHE A 14 -9.15 -6.76 -8.39
CA PHE A 14 -8.78 -6.83 -6.96
C PHE A 14 -9.83 -6.22 -6.03
N GLY A 15 -10.63 -5.27 -6.53
CA GLY A 15 -11.47 -4.42 -5.69
C GLY A 15 -10.63 -3.46 -4.83
N PHE A 16 -11.13 -3.18 -3.63
CA PHE A 16 -10.40 -2.46 -2.59
C PHE A 16 -10.87 -2.90 -1.20
N SER A 17 -10.02 -2.68 -0.20
CA SER A 17 -10.30 -3.01 1.20
C SER A 17 -10.73 -1.80 2.02
N VAL A 18 -11.59 -2.06 3.00
CA VAL A 18 -12.11 -1.11 3.97
C VAL A 18 -11.64 -1.54 5.38
N PRO A 19 -11.16 -0.60 6.22
CA PRO A 19 -10.69 -0.93 7.55
C PRO A 19 -11.82 -1.48 8.43
N ARG A 20 -11.53 -2.56 9.15
CA ARG A 20 -12.34 -3.00 10.30
C ARG A 20 -11.92 -2.24 11.56
N SER A 21 -10.62 -1.98 11.69
CA SER A 21 -10.01 -1.22 12.77
C SER A 21 -8.67 -0.67 12.32
N ASN A 22 -8.21 0.41 12.93
CA ASN A 22 -6.87 0.93 12.72
C ASN A 22 -5.86 0.51 13.81
N LYS A 23 -6.22 -0.41 14.72
CA LYS A 23 -5.34 -0.87 15.81
C LYS A 23 -4.27 -1.87 15.38
N PHE A 24 -4.55 -2.63 14.32
CA PHE A 24 -3.64 -3.66 13.83
C PHE A 24 -3.55 -3.55 12.31
N PHE A 25 -2.36 -3.73 11.76
CA PHE A 25 -2.15 -3.64 10.31
C PHE A 25 -3.03 -4.64 9.55
N ASN A 26 -3.17 -5.87 10.04
CA ASN A 26 -4.04 -6.87 9.43
C ASN A 26 -5.55 -6.53 9.48
N GLN A 27 -5.97 -5.45 10.15
CA GLN A 27 -7.35 -4.98 10.20
C GLN A 27 -7.55 -3.63 9.49
N SER A 28 -6.46 -2.98 9.05
CA SER A 28 -6.51 -1.62 8.53
C SER A 28 -7.00 -1.53 7.09
N GLY A 29 -7.11 -2.65 6.38
CA GLY A 29 -7.51 -2.67 4.96
C GLY A 29 -6.65 -1.73 4.12
N ALA A 30 -5.36 -1.61 4.46
CA ALA A 30 -4.44 -0.68 3.83
C ALA A 30 -3.83 -1.28 2.55
N ASP A 31 -4.66 -1.79 1.65
CA ASP A 31 -4.25 -2.18 0.31
C ASP A 31 -4.11 -0.96 -0.60
N SER A 32 -3.27 -1.07 -1.64
CA SER A 32 -3.03 -0.04 -2.66
C SER A 32 -2.77 1.35 -2.06
N THR A 33 -2.05 1.41 -0.93
CA THR A 33 -1.81 2.67 -0.19
C THR A 33 -0.53 2.61 0.65
N LEU A 34 -0.05 3.79 1.03
CA LEU A 34 1.01 3.97 2.01
C LEU A 34 0.36 4.23 3.38
N SER A 35 0.72 3.43 4.36
CA SER A 35 0.23 3.53 5.74
C SER A 35 1.37 3.79 6.71
N PHE A 36 1.06 4.41 7.84
CA PHE A 36 2.01 4.76 8.90
C PHE A 36 1.53 4.19 10.22
N GLU A 37 2.41 3.51 10.95
CA GLU A 37 2.16 3.07 12.31
C GLU A 37 2.74 4.08 13.29
N ILE A 38 1.86 4.70 14.08
CA ILE A 38 2.20 5.71 15.07
C ILE A 38 1.49 5.32 16.37
N ASP A 39 2.27 5.10 17.43
CA ASP A 39 1.78 4.70 18.75
C ASP A 39 0.85 3.46 18.70
N GLY A 40 1.21 2.48 17.86
CA GLY A 40 0.43 1.25 17.66
C GLY A 40 -0.84 1.41 16.81
N TYR A 41 -1.12 2.60 16.27
CA TYR A 41 -2.26 2.83 15.37
C TYR A 41 -1.80 3.04 13.92
N ILE A 42 -2.60 2.54 12.98
CA ILE A 42 -2.36 2.62 11.55
C ILE A 42 -3.10 3.82 10.96
N PHE A 43 -2.37 4.68 10.25
CA PHE A 43 -2.88 5.87 9.59
C PHE A 43 -2.59 5.81 8.10
N THR A 44 -3.64 5.97 7.28
CA THR A 44 -3.56 6.07 5.82
C THR A 44 -3.94 7.49 5.37
N ARG A 45 -3.81 7.74 4.07
CA ARG A 45 -4.30 8.98 3.45
C ARG A 45 -5.79 9.14 3.71
N ARG A 46 -6.19 10.25 4.34
CA ARG A 46 -7.60 10.61 4.53
C ARG A 46 -8.11 11.59 3.47
N LEU A 47 -7.29 12.60 3.19
CA LEU A 47 -7.54 13.69 2.27
C LEU A 47 -6.23 14.12 1.61
N SER A 48 -6.37 14.71 0.43
CA SER A 48 -5.26 15.25 -0.34
C SER A 48 -5.27 16.76 -0.22
N LEU A 49 -4.13 17.33 0.15
CA LEU A 49 -3.95 18.78 0.24
C LEU A 49 -3.73 19.40 -1.15
N LYS A 50 -3.06 18.66 -2.05
CA LYS A 50 -2.85 19.05 -3.43
C LYS A 50 -2.80 17.81 -4.32
N ILE A 51 -3.34 17.92 -5.52
CA ILE A 51 -3.23 16.91 -6.57
C ILE A 51 -2.85 17.64 -7.85
N SER A 52 -1.95 17.07 -8.64
CA SER A 52 -1.67 17.56 -9.99
C SER A 52 -1.39 16.38 -10.92
N VAL A 53 -2.02 16.40 -12.08
CA VAL A 53 -1.82 15.41 -13.13
C VAL A 53 -0.84 15.98 -14.15
N LYS A 54 0.16 15.19 -14.54
CA LYS A 54 1.03 15.42 -15.68
C LYS A 54 0.84 14.26 -16.66
N GLU A 55 1.29 14.41 -17.91
CA GLU A 55 1.07 13.42 -18.98
C GLU A 55 1.38 11.97 -18.54
N ASN A 56 2.50 11.75 -17.85
CA ASN A 56 2.95 10.41 -17.45
C ASN A 56 3.07 10.22 -15.92
N SER A 57 2.45 11.09 -15.11
CA SER A 57 2.50 10.92 -13.66
C SER A 57 1.38 11.64 -12.91
N LEU A 58 0.99 11.08 -11.77
CA LEU A 58 0.07 11.68 -10.83
C LEU A 58 0.83 12.09 -9.56
N PHE A 59 0.86 13.38 -9.27
CA PHE A 59 1.41 13.89 -8.02
C PHE A 59 0.30 14.18 -7.01
N SER A 60 0.58 13.87 -5.74
CA SER A 60 -0.28 14.23 -4.62
C SER A 60 0.50 14.59 -3.37
N LEU A 61 0.01 15.61 -2.66
CA LEU A 61 0.48 16.02 -1.34
C LEU A 61 -0.61 15.71 -0.33
N TRP A 62 -0.28 15.00 0.74
CA TRP A 62 -1.24 14.56 1.75
C TRP A 62 -0.58 14.38 3.12
N SER A 63 -1.39 14.13 4.14
CA SER A 63 -0.93 13.93 5.52
C SER A 63 -1.76 12.82 6.20
N PRO A 64 -1.13 11.73 6.70
CA PRO A 64 -1.81 10.70 7.47
C PRO A 64 -2.07 11.13 8.92
N PHE A 65 -1.16 11.93 9.48
CA PHE A 65 -1.12 12.32 10.88
C PHE A 65 -0.43 13.67 11.02
N LYS A 66 -0.80 14.45 12.04
CA LYS A 66 -0.20 15.76 12.31
C LYS A 66 1.31 15.58 12.49
N GLY A 67 2.12 16.38 11.79
CA GLY A 67 3.59 16.27 11.81
C GLY A 67 4.16 15.27 10.80
N ILE A 68 3.32 14.61 9.99
CA ILE A 68 3.77 13.83 8.83
C ILE A 68 3.16 14.41 7.55
N LYS A 69 4.03 14.75 6.61
CA LYS A 69 3.67 15.21 5.26
C LYS A 69 4.25 14.25 4.23
N VAL A 70 3.42 13.87 3.26
CA VAL A 70 3.82 12.93 2.21
C VAL A 70 3.56 13.56 0.84
N GLU A 71 4.63 13.66 0.06
CA GLU A 71 4.58 13.94 -1.37
C GLU A 71 4.66 12.59 -2.10
N THR A 72 3.68 12.26 -2.91
CA THR A 72 3.63 11.00 -3.67
C THR A 72 3.54 11.28 -5.15
N THR A 73 4.44 10.70 -5.93
CA THR A 73 4.38 10.65 -7.39
C THR A 73 4.12 9.21 -7.83
N LEU A 74 3.02 8.99 -8.54
CA LEU A 74 2.68 7.72 -9.18
C LEU A 74 3.04 7.81 -10.65
N ILE A 75 3.79 6.83 -11.15
CA ILE A 75 4.25 6.77 -12.54
C ILE A 75 3.74 5.45 -13.11
N PRO A 76 2.76 5.47 -14.03
CA PRO A 76 2.31 4.27 -14.71
C PRO A 76 3.44 3.61 -15.51
N ILE A 77 3.51 2.30 -15.49
CA ILE A 77 4.42 1.49 -16.32
C ILE A 77 3.63 0.33 -16.92
N GLU A 78 4.24 -0.39 -17.87
CA GLU A 78 3.65 -1.63 -18.36
C GLU A 78 3.51 -2.65 -17.21
N GLY A 79 2.30 -3.20 -17.04
CA GLY A 79 1.99 -4.19 -16.00
C GLY A 79 2.05 -3.66 -14.56
N GLY A 80 1.93 -2.35 -14.34
CA GLY A 80 1.94 -1.80 -12.98
C GLY A 80 2.14 -0.31 -12.85
N HIS A 81 2.72 0.11 -11.72
CA HIS A 81 3.12 1.50 -11.47
C HIS A 81 4.26 1.61 -10.46
N ILE A 82 5.06 2.66 -10.60
CA ILE A 82 6.08 3.07 -9.63
C ILE A 82 5.47 4.10 -8.68
N ARG A 83 5.77 3.98 -7.40
CA ARG A 83 5.37 4.93 -6.35
C ARG A 83 6.62 5.55 -5.74
N ARG A 84 6.77 6.86 -5.88
CA ARG A 84 7.82 7.63 -5.23
C ARG A 84 7.22 8.46 -4.13
N HIS A 85 7.73 8.31 -2.92
CA HIS A 85 7.29 9.08 -1.76
C HIS A 85 8.44 9.89 -1.19
N LYS A 86 8.19 11.17 -0.94
CA LYS A 86 9.02 11.97 -0.05
C LYS A 86 8.22 12.22 1.22
N VAL A 87 8.68 11.62 2.30
CA VAL A 87 8.07 11.70 3.63
C VAL A 87 8.85 12.71 4.46
N THR A 88 8.17 13.73 4.96
CA THR A 88 8.71 14.63 6.00
C THR A 88 7.99 14.30 7.31
N SER A 89 8.71 13.79 8.30
CA SER A 89 8.16 13.30 9.55
C SER A 89 8.79 13.99 10.76
N ASP A 90 7.96 14.39 11.72
CA ASP A 90 8.41 14.85 13.05
C ASP A 90 8.70 13.68 14.01
N TYR A 91 8.43 12.45 13.58
CA TYR A 91 8.48 11.22 14.40
C TYR A 91 9.34 10.13 13.75
N ASP A 92 9.92 9.29 14.60
CA ASP A 92 10.37 7.95 14.19
C ASP A 92 9.14 7.03 14.12
N CYS A 93 8.91 6.38 12.99
CA CYS A 93 7.74 5.51 12.79
C CYS A 93 8.00 4.42 11.74
N ILE A 94 7.03 3.54 11.54
CA ILE A 94 7.05 2.52 10.48
C ILE A 94 6.07 2.94 9.40
N ALA A 95 6.51 2.92 8.15
CA ALA A 95 5.63 3.08 7.00
C ALA A 95 5.51 1.75 6.24
N ARG A 96 4.32 1.43 5.72
CA ARG A 96 4.07 0.24 4.91
C ARG A 96 3.39 0.62 3.61
N ASP A 97 4.02 0.35 2.48
CA ASP A 97 3.48 0.59 1.14
C ASP A 97 2.98 -0.71 0.53
N ALA A 98 1.66 -0.85 0.44
CA ALA A 98 1.01 -2.11 0.09
C ALA A 98 0.51 -2.14 -1.36
N GLY A 99 0.72 -3.28 -2.02
CA GLY A 99 0.14 -3.60 -3.32
C GLY A 99 -1.35 -3.91 -3.24
N PHE A 100 -1.85 -4.64 -4.24
CA PHE A 100 -3.23 -5.10 -4.28
C PHE A 100 -3.44 -6.34 -3.42
N SER A 101 -4.61 -6.45 -2.82
CA SER A 101 -5.06 -7.65 -2.12
C SER A 101 -5.48 -8.72 -3.12
N VAL A 102 -4.79 -9.87 -3.09
CA VAL A 102 -5.09 -11.03 -3.94
C VAL A 102 -6.04 -11.97 -3.21
N SER A 103 -7.01 -12.53 -3.93
CA SER A 103 -8.00 -13.47 -3.38
C SER A 103 -7.37 -14.79 -2.95
N CYS A 104 -7.72 -15.24 -1.74
CA CYS A 104 -7.26 -16.50 -1.12
C CYS A 104 -8.46 -17.29 -0.56
N VAL A 105 -9.61 -17.22 -1.23
CA VAL A 105 -10.84 -17.98 -0.92
C VAL A 105 -10.74 -19.41 -1.45
N ASP A 106 -11.66 -20.29 -1.01
CA ASP A 106 -11.70 -21.67 -1.46
C ASP A 106 -11.81 -21.77 -2.99
N GLY A 107 -10.93 -22.57 -3.61
CA GLY A 107 -10.78 -22.68 -5.07
C GLY A 107 -9.76 -21.72 -5.71
N ALA A 108 -9.25 -20.74 -4.96
CA ALA A 108 -8.13 -19.90 -5.34
C ALA A 108 -6.90 -20.25 -4.48
N GLU A 109 -6.11 -21.24 -4.92
CA GLU A 109 -4.84 -21.58 -4.26
C GLU A 109 -3.91 -20.37 -4.28
N CYS A 110 -3.88 -19.66 -3.16
CA CYS A 110 -3.15 -18.44 -2.98
C CYS A 110 -1.77 -18.76 -2.42
N THR A 111 -0.74 -18.39 -3.16
CA THR A 111 0.66 -18.63 -2.80
C THR A 111 1.39 -17.30 -2.68
N SER A 112 2.33 -17.24 -1.75
CA SER A 112 3.25 -16.12 -1.61
C SER A 112 4.68 -16.61 -1.63
N PHE A 113 5.54 -15.92 -2.36
CA PHE A 113 6.97 -16.20 -2.39
C PHE A 113 7.77 -14.91 -2.47
N GLU A 114 8.95 -14.94 -1.88
CA GLU A 114 9.93 -13.86 -1.93
C GLU A 114 11.13 -14.32 -2.76
N SER A 115 11.59 -13.46 -3.67
CA SER A 115 12.78 -13.70 -4.46
C SER A 115 13.44 -12.37 -4.80
N ASN A 116 14.76 -12.26 -4.55
CA ASN A 116 15.56 -11.07 -4.86
C ASN A 116 14.97 -9.75 -4.34
N GLY A 117 14.39 -9.73 -3.13
CA GLY A 117 13.78 -8.52 -2.54
C GLY A 117 12.41 -8.13 -3.11
N VAL A 118 11.83 -8.99 -3.95
CA VAL A 118 10.47 -8.88 -4.47
C VAL A 118 9.60 -9.89 -3.77
N VAL A 119 8.46 -9.45 -3.22
CA VAL A 119 7.43 -10.37 -2.72
C VAL A 119 6.23 -10.37 -3.65
N THR A 120 5.80 -11.58 -3.99
CA THR A 120 4.66 -11.81 -4.89
C THR A 120 3.60 -12.62 -4.17
N VAL A 121 2.35 -12.19 -4.28
CA VAL A 121 1.17 -12.99 -3.95
C VAL A 121 0.46 -13.30 -5.26
N LYS A 122 0.08 -14.57 -5.48
CA LYS A 122 -0.63 -14.98 -6.69
C LYS A 122 -1.65 -16.08 -6.42
N ASN A 123 -2.64 -16.16 -7.29
CA ASN A 123 -3.54 -17.30 -7.43
C ASN A 123 -3.62 -17.71 -8.92
N ASN A 124 -4.64 -18.50 -9.27
CA ASN A 124 -4.78 -19.04 -10.64
C ASN A 124 -5.14 -18.01 -11.72
N PHE A 125 -5.57 -16.80 -11.34
CA PHE A 125 -6.10 -15.81 -12.29
C PHE A 125 -5.57 -14.38 -12.05
N SER A 126 -4.85 -14.13 -10.96
CA SER A 126 -4.37 -12.80 -10.59
C SER A 126 -3.07 -12.89 -9.79
N PHE A 127 -2.28 -11.83 -9.83
CA PHE A 127 -1.08 -11.69 -9.00
C PHE A 127 -0.86 -10.25 -8.58
N CYS A 128 -0.09 -10.04 -7.53
CA CYS A 128 0.49 -8.75 -7.22
C CYS A 128 1.90 -8.95 -6.67
N SER A 129 2.84 -8.15 -7.18
CA SER A 129 4.22 -8.11 -6.72
C SER A 129 4.57 -6.72 -6.24
N VAL A 130 5.33 -6.63 -5.16
CA VAL A 130 5.93 -5.37 -4.68
C VAL A 130 7.42 -5.53 -4.49
N GLU A 131 8.14 -4.46 -4.81
CA GLU A 131 9.59 -4.37 -4.72
C GLU A 131 9.97 -2.99 -4.20
N SER A 132 11.01 -2.92 -3.37
CA SER A 132 11.61 -1.65 -2.95
C SER A 132 12.94 -1.43 -3.65
N THR A 133 13.14 -0.25 -4.21
CA THR A 133 14.45 0.18 -4.74
C THR A 133 15.22 1.08 -3.75
N THR A 134 14.66 1.29 -2.56
CA THR A 134 15.17 2.22 -1.54
C THR A 134 15.45 1.55 -0.18
N GLY A 135 15.49 0.22 -0.14
CA GLY A 135 15.92 -0.55 1.03
C GLY A 135 14.82 -0.87 2.05
N GLY A 136 13.56 -0.95 1.63
CA GLY A 136 12.47 -1.48 2.46
C GLY A 136 12.46 -3.01 2.52
N THR A 137 11.78 -3.56 3.54
CA THR A 137 11.63 -5.01 3.74
C THR A 137 10.31 -5.50 3.12
N PRO A 138 10.34 -6.39 2.12
CA PRO A 138 9.13 -6.94 1.52
C PRO A 138 8.48 -7.97 2.46
N GLU A 139 7.16 -7.92 2.61
CA GLU A 139 6.38 -8.77 3.52
C GLU A 139 4.98 -9.06 2.95
N VAL A 140 4.26 -10.03 3.53
CA VAL A 140 2.87 -10.34 3.19
C VAL A 140 2.00 -10.28 4.43
N VAL A 141 0.81 -9.70 4.30
CA VAL A 141 -0.22 -9.73 5.34
C VAL A 141 -1.47 -10.42 4.82
N SER A 142 -2.02 -11.33 5.63
CA SER A 142 -3.41 -11.76 5.46
C SER A 142 -4.31 -10.80 6.21
N PHE A 143 -5.11 -10.02 5.48
CA PHE A 143 -6.08 -9.15 6.13
C PHE A 143 -7.20 -9.99 6.76
N HIS A 144 -7.81 -9.44 7.81
CA HIS A 144 -8.92 -10.07 8.50
C HIS A 144 -10.08 -10.33 7.51
N PRO A 145 -10.84 -11.43 7.65
CA PRO A 145 -11.93 -11.69 6.74
C PRO A 145 -12.92 -10.54 6.63
N ASN A 146 -13.47 -10.35 5.42
CA ASN A 146 -14.45 -9.31 5.05
C ASN A 146 -13.93 -7.86 5.14
N THR A 147 -12.60 -7.63 5.07
CA THR A 147 -12.06 -6.29 4.82
C THR A 147 -12.12 -5.93 3.34
N SER A 148 -11.93 -6.88 2.42
CA SER A 148 -12.13 -6.65 0.98
C SER A 148 -13.62 -6.64 0.65
N LEU A 149 -14.02 -5.74 -0.25
CA LEU A 149 -15.41 -5.68 -0.73
C LEU A 149 -15.76 -6.78 -1.75
N VAL A 150 -14.75 -7.47 -2.29
CA VAL A 150 -14.94 -8.47 -3.35
C VAL A 150 -14.65 -9.88 -2.85
N TYR A 151 -13.67 -10.04 -1.97
CA TYR A 151 -13.21 -11.36 -1.52
C TYR A 151 -13.26 -11.47 0.01
N GLN A 152 -13.72 -12.62 0.51
CA GLN A 152 -13.81 -12.86 1.95
C GLN A 152 -12.45 -12.95 2.62
N LYS A 153 -11.44 -13.49 1.93
CA LYS A 153 -10.08 -13.69 2.44
C LYS A 153 -9.06 -13.25 1.38
N THR A 154 -8.10 -12.44 1.79
CA THR A 154 -7.06 -11.92 0.90
C THR A 154 -5.68 -11.96 1.55
N ALA A 155 -4.65 -12.01 0.70
CA ALA A 155 -3.27 -11.77 1.08
C ALA A 155 -2.73 -10.58 0.27
N THR A 156 -1.97 -9.72 0.94
CA THR A 156 -1.51 -8.45 0.36
C THR A 156 0.00 -8.34 0.52
N PRO A 157 0.76 -8.23 -0.58
CA PRO A 157 2.18 -7.92 -0.53
C PRO A 157 2.38 -6.45 -0.17
N PHE A 158 3.36 -6.14 0.66
CA PHE A 158 3.74 -4.76 0.99
C PHE A 158 5.23 -4.64 1.27
N VAL A 159 5.74 -3.42 1.28
CA VAL A 159 7.09 -3.10 1.74
C VAL A 159 7.03 -2.30 3.03
N SER A 160 7.77 -2.73 4.04
CA SER A 160 7.95 -2.06 5.33
C SER A 160 9.20 -1.17 5.33
N TYR A 161 9.06 0.06 5.80
CA TYR A 161 10.10 1.08 5.85
C TYR A 161 10.22 1.64 7.26
N LYS A 162 11.46 1.81 7.74
CA LYS A 162 11.75 2.56 8.96
C LYS A 162 11.89 4.04 8.61
N ILE A 163 11.00 4.87 9.12
CA ILE A 163 11.04 6.32 8.94
C ILE A 163 11.71 6.93 10.16
N LYS A 164 12.68 7.81 9.91
CA LYS A 164 13.30 8.64 10.95
C LYS A 164 12.75 10.06 10.88
N LYS A 165 12.79 10.75 12.02
CA LYS A 165 12.52 12.19 12.04
C LYS A 165 13.37 12.92 10.99
N GLY A 166 12.74 13.79 10.21
CA GLY A 166 13.34 14.47 9.07
C GLY A 166 12.72 14.05 7.74
N ILE A 167 13.54 13.94 6.70
CA ILE A 167 13.11 13.60 5.35
C ILE A 167 13.56 12.18 5.02
N THR A 168 12.66 11.38 4.46
CA THR A 168 12.95 10.05 3.93
C THR A 168 12.33 9.92 2.54
N GLU A 169 13.09 9.42 1.59
CA GLU A 169 12.62 9.11 0.23
C GLU A 169 12.44 7.61 0.07
N LEU A 170 11.29 7.21 -0.46
CA LEU A 170 10.90 5.82 -0.66
C LEU A 170 10.51 5.64 -2.12
N GLU A 171 10.89 4.52 -2.70
CA GLU A 171 10.41 4.08 -4.00
C GLU A 171 10.01 2.61 -3.94
N THR A 172 8.76 2.36 -4.33
CA THR A 172 8.15 1.03 -4.41
C THR A 172 7.63 0.81 -5.82
N ILE A 173 7.92 -0.35 -6.40
CA ILE A 173 7.36 -0.79 -7.68
C ILE A 173 6.25 -1.79 -7.38
N VAL A 174 5.07 -1.59 -7.95
CA VAL A 174 3.93 -2.49 -7.80
C VAL A 174 3.52 -3.02 -9.18
N LYS A 175 3.55 -4.35 -9.35
CA LYS A 175 3.15 -5.06 -10.58
C LYS A 175 1.95 -5.97 -10.33
N TYR A 176 1.07 -6.10 -11.32
CA TYR A 176 -0.17 -6.87 -11.25
C TYR A 176 -0.75 -7.10 -12.65
#